data_AF-F6ZC16-F1
#
_entry.id   AF-F6ZC16-F1
#
_cell.length_a   1.000
_cell.length_b   1.000
_cell.length_c   1.000
_cell.angle_alpha   90.00
_cell.angle_beta   90.00
_cell.angle_gamma   90.00
#
_symmetry.space_group_name_H-M   'P 1'
#
loop_
_entity.id
_entity.type
_entity.pdbx_description
1 polymer ?
#
loop_
_entity_poly.entity_id
_entity_poly.type
_entity_poly.pdbx_seq_one_letter_code
_entity_poly.pdbx_strand_id
1 'polypeptide(L)'
;MSTGRTCPARYVQKDGACYRFGGTHLSYDDAEALCEGEGSRLADLSGANSDYIKQQVKKLGGNDYWIGSYMASSRTVTRSGPKCPMFRRQGVTSGHYDKLICNSAYPYICQKFGPVPAETAAGSPNQPVRPSRF
;
A
#
# COMPACT_ATOMS: atom_id res chain seq x y z
N MET A 1 -21.78 -20.86 3.50
CA MET A 1 -21.75 -19.73 4.45
C MET A 1 -20.87 -18.65 3.85
N SER A 2 -21.45 -17.57 3.32
CA SER A 2 -20.68 -16.47 2.74
C SER A 2 -20.05 -15.68 3.90
N THR A 3 -18.82 -16.03 4.26
CA THR A 3 -18.06 -15.31 5.28
C THR A 3 -17.97 -13.84 4.88
N GLY A 4 -18.53 -12.97 5.73
CA GLY A 4 -18.62 -11.54 5.48
C GLY A 4 -17.28 -10.91 5.11
N ARG A 5 -17.35 -9.87 4.28
CA ARG A 5 -16.24 -9.03 3.79
C ARG A 5 -15.60 -8.23 4.93
N THR A 6 -15.08 -8.89 5.95
CA THR A 6 -14.54 -8.26 7.14
C THR A 6 -13.02 -8.35 7.10
N CYS A 7 -12.35 -7.25 7.40
CA CYS A 7 -10.89 -7.22 7.47
C CYS A 7 -10.37 -8.20 8.55
N PRO A 8 -9.18 -8.80 8.35
CA PRO A 8 -8.55 -9.61 9.38
C PRO A 8 -8.41 -8.84 10.70
N ALA A 9 -8.25 -9.57 11.80
CA ALA A 9 -7.95 -8.95 13.10
C ALA A 9 -6.76 -7.99 12.96
N ARG A 10 -6.86 -6.82 13.62
CA ARG A 10 -5.88 -5.71 13.58
C ARG A 10 -5.85 -4.88 12.29
N TYR A 11 -6.68 -5.21 11.30
CA TYR A 11 -6.91 -4.36 10.13
C TYR A 11 -8.24 -3.62 10.27
N VAL A 12 -8.26 -2.38 9.82
CA VAL A 12 -9.45 -1.52 9.79
C VAL A 12 -9.97 -1.44 8.36
N GLN A 13 -11.26 -1.74 8.18
CA GLN A 13 -11.91 -1.63 6.88
C GLN A 13 -12.18 -0.17 6.52
N LYS A 14 -11.76 0.22 5.32
CA LYS A 14 -12.07 1.51 4.75
C LYS A 14 -12.11 1.42 3.22
N ASP A 15 -13.24 1.83 2.65
CA ASP A 15 -13.44 2.01 1.20
C ASP A 15 -13.00 0.78 0.37
N GLY A 16 -13.39 -0.42 0.80
CA GLY A 16 -13.09 -1.68 0.10
C GLY A 16 -11.70 -2.27 0.34
N ALA A 17 -10.87 -1.60 1.15
CA ALA A 17 -9.56 -2.09 1.57
C ALA A 17 -9.48 -2.21 3.10
N CYS A 18 -8.44 -2.88 3.56
CA CYS A 18 -8.11 -3.15 4.94
C CYS A 18 -6.75 -2.53 5.22
N TYR A 19 -6.64 -1.72 6.27
CA TYR A 19 -5.38 -1.03 6.62
C TYR A 19 -4.92 -1.42 8.01
N ARG A 20 -3.61 -1.63 8.16
CA ARG A 20 -2.96 -1.85 9.45
C ARG A 20 -1.77 -0.90 9.59
N PHE A 21 -1.66 -0.26 10.75
CA PHE A 21 -0.57 0.66 11.08
C PHE A 21 0.37 -0.06 12.03
N GLY A 22 1.56 -0.41 11.54
CA GLY A 22 2.61 -1.03 12.34
C GLY A 22 3.45 0.03 13.03
N GLY A 23 3.55 -0.05 14.36
CA GLY A 23 4.37 0.88 15.16
C GLY A 23 5.84 0.48 15.30
N THR A 24 6.21 -0.75 14.91
CA THR A 24 7.59 -1.21 14.95
C THR A 24 8.42 -0.46 13.91
N HIS A 25 9.57 0.05 14.31
CA HIS A 25 10.50 0.72 13.41
C HIS A 25 11.32 -0.33 12.65
N LEU A 26 11.10 -0.42 11.34
CA LEU A 26 11.71 -1.40 10.46
C LEU A 26 12.35 -0.72 9.24
N SER A 27 13.32 -1.39 8.64
CA SER A 27 13.74 -1.03 7.28
C SER A 27 12.54 -1.17 6.34
N TYR A 28 12.60 -0.51 5.18
CA TYR A 28 11.54 -0.63 4.19
C TYR A 28 11.32 -2.10 3.77
N ASP A 29 12.40 -2.83 3.52
CA ASP A 29 12.35 -4.23 3.06
C ASP A 29 11.78 -5.15 4.16
N ASP A 30 12.14 -4.93 5.43
CA ASP A 30 11.56 -5.67 6.56
C ASP A 30 10.07 -5.34 6.77
N ALA A 31 9.68 -4.09 6.58
CA ALA A 31 8.28 -3.66 6.66
C ALA A 31 7.45 -4.27 5.52
N GLU A 32 7.99 -4.32 4.30
CA GLU A 32 7.36 -4.95 3.14
C GLU A 32 7.18 -6.45 3.38
N ALA A 33 8.25 -7.15 3.76
CA ALA A 33 8.21 -8.57 4.08
C ALA A 33 7.21 -8.91 5.20
N LEU A 34 7.08 -8.04 6.20
CA LEU A 34 6.09 -8.20 7.26
C LEU A 34 4.66 -8.07 6.72
N CYS A 35 4.38 -7.05 5.90
CA CYS A 35 3.07 -6.92 5.27
C CYS A 35 2.76 -8.14 4.37
N GLU A 36 3.73 -8.61 3.58
CA GLU A 36 3.58 -9.78 2.71
C GLU A 36 3.33 -11.08 3.49
N GLY A 37 4.01 -11.27 4.62
CA GLY A 37 3.77 -12.40 5.53
C GLY A 37 2.35 -12.45 6.09
N GLU A 38 1.65 -11.31 6.15
CA GLU A 38 0.22 -11.21 6.53
C GLU A 38 -0.74 -11.33 5.31
N GLY A 39 -0.21 -11.66 4.13
CA GLY A 39 -0.93 -11.67 2.87
C GLY A 39 -1.45 -10.29 2.49
N SER A 40 -0.67 -9.25 2.78
CA SER A 40 -0.93 -7.85 2.46
C SER A 40 0.29 -7.26 1.75
N ARG A 41 0.36 -5.94 1.60
CA ARG A 41 1.54 -5.23 1.07
C ARG A 41 1.63 -3.84 1.69
N LEU A 42 2.75 -3.14 1.55
CA LEU A 42 2.80 -1.73 1.94
C LEU A 42 1.76 -0.92 1.16
N ALA A 43 1.14 0.04 1.83
CA ALA A 43 -0.03 0.74 1.31
C ALA A 43 0.28 1.60 0.07
N ASP A 44 -0.59 1.53 -0.93
CA ASP A 44 -0.57 2.43 -2.08
C ASP A 44 -1.48 3.63 -1.79
N LEU A 45 -0.92 4.84 -1.74
CA LEU A 45 -1.65 6.06 -1.43
C LEU A 45 -2.08 6.81 -2.68
N SER A 46 -3.38 7.08 -2.78
CA SER A 46 -3.99 7.85 -3.87
C SER A 46 -4.95 8.89 -3.31
N GLY A 47 -5.56 9.69 -4.20
CA GLY A 47 -6.61 10.62 -3.81
C GLY A 47 -7.75 9.93 -3.04
N ALA A 48 -8.06 8.67 -3.33
CA ALA A 48 -9.18 7.94 -2.73
C ALA A 48 -8.99 7.57 -1.25
N ASN A 49 -7.75 7.36 -0.78
CA ASN A 49 -7.48 6.89 0.58
C ASN A 49 -6.60 7.84 1.41
N SER A 50 -5.96 8.84 0.77
CA SER A 50 -4.99 9.71 1.44
C SER A 50 -5.53 10.45 2.67
N ASP A 51 -6.77 10.92 2.63
CA ASP A 51 -7.35 11.67 3.76
C ASP A 51 -7.65 10.78 4.96
N TYR A 52 -8.10 9.55 4.72
CA TYR A 52 -8.25 8.56 5.79
C TYR A 52 -6.91 8.27 6.46
N ILE A 53 -5.85 8.07 5.67
CA ILE A 53 -4.50 7.79 6.19
C ILE A 53 -3.96 8.96 7.00
N LYS A 54 -4.08 10.21 6.50
CA LYS A 54 -3.69 11.42 7.25
C LYS A 54 -4.40 11.52 8.60
N GLN A 55 -5.71 11.29 8.62
CA GLN A 55 -6.51 11.34 9.85
C GLN A 55 -6.09 10.24 10.82
N GLN A 56 -5.85 9.03 10.32
CA GLN A 56 -5.48 7.90 11.16
C GLN A 56 -4.08 8.06 11.76
N VAL A 57 -3.10 8.51 10.97
CA VAL A 57 -1.75 8.84 11.46
C VAL A 57 -1.81 9.94 12.52
N LYS A 58 -2.63 10.99 12.31
CA LYS A 58 -2.84 12.05 13.30
C LYS A 58 -3.41 11.49 14.62
N LYS A 59 -4.40 10.59 14.55
CA LYS A 59 -5.01 9.96 15.72
C LYS A 59 -4.03 9.08 16.50
N LEU A 60 -3.14 8.37 15.80
CA LEU A 60 -2.13 7.51 16.41
C LEU A 60 -0.93 8.29 16.98
N GLY A 61 -0.87 9.61 16.78
CA GLY A 61 0.27 10.43 17.21
C GLY A 61 1.54 10.18 16.39
N GLY A 62 1.48 9.39 15.31
CA GLY A 62 2.62 9.10 14.45
C GLY A 62 3.02 10.29 13.58
N ASN A 63 4.20 10.19 12.96
CA ASN A 63 4.71 11.20 12.02
C ASN A 63 4.94 10.58 10.65
N ASP A 64 5.92 9.69 10.55
CA ASP A 64 6.42 9.22 9.26
C ASP A 64 6.24 7.71 9.15
N TYR A 65 5.77 7.25 7.98
CA TYR A 65 5.47 5.85 7.74
C TYR A 65 5.94 5.38 6.37
N TRP A 66 6.51 4.17 6.30
CA TRP A 66 6.71 3.48 5.03
C TRP A 66 5.38 3.14 4.37
N ILE A 67 5.35 3.33 3.05
CA ILE A 67 4.22 3.05 2.15
C ILE A 67 4.78 2.47 0.84
N GLY A 68 3.98 1.68 0.11
CA GLY A 68 4.44 0.99 -1.10
C GLY A 68 4.54 1.93 -2.30
N SER A 69 3.60 2.87 -2.39
CA SER A 69 3.60 3.91 -3.41
C SER A 69 2.74 5.09 -3.02
N TYR A 70 2.87 6.20 -3.75
CA TYR A 70 1.94 7.31 -3.69
C TYR A 70 1.69 7.92 -5.07
N MET A 71 0.53 8.50 -5.27
CA MET A 71 0.20 9.24 -6.50
C MET A 71 0.62 10.71 -6.39
N ALA A 72 1.48 11.16 -7.30
CA ALA A 72 1.89 12.56 -7.44
C ALA A 72 1.75 13.00 -8.90
N SER A 73 1.00 14.09 -9.14
CA SER A 73 0.76 14.65 -10.48
C SER A 73 0.31 13.60 -11.51
N SER A 74 -0.67 12.76 -11.13
CA SER A 74 -1.19 11.65 -11.94
C SER A 74 -0.18 10.55 -12.29
N ARG A 75 0.93 10.45 -11.55
CA ARG A 75 1.91 9.36 -11.68
C ARG A 75 2.01 8.60 -10.38
N THR A 76 2.10 7.28 -10.48
CA THR A 76 2.42 6.44 -9.33
C THR A 76 3.93 6.51 -9.08
N VAL A 77 4.30 6.89 -7.86
CA VAL A 77 5.68 7.00 -7.41
C VAL A 77 5.99 5.81 -6.50
N THR A 78 6.96 5.00 -6.92
CA THR A 78 7.45 3.81 -6.20
C THR A 78 8.92 3.96 -5.80
N ARG A 79 9.50 2.92 -5.20
CA ARG A 79 10.94 2.82 -4.89
C ARG A 79 11.81 3.20 -6.10
N SER A 80 12.89 3.93 -5.84
CA SER A 80 13.88 4.32 -6.85
C SER A 80 15.29 4.25 -6.26
N GLY A 81 16.04 3.23 -6.68
CA GLY A 81 17.38 2.95 -6.14
C GLY A 81 17.34 2.78 -4.61
N PRO A 82 18.17 3.53 -3.86
CA PRO A 82 18.22 3.43 -2.40
C PRO A 82 17.09 4.19 -1.70
N LYS A 83 16.19 4.86 -2.44
CA LYS A 83 15.13 5.70 -1.88
C LYS A 83 13.77 5.02 -1.99
N CYS A 84 13.10 4.86 -0.86
CA CYS A 84 11.83 4.18 -0.71
C CYS A 84 10.69 5.14 -0.35
N PRO A 85 9.45 4.90 -0.81
CA PRO A 85 8.33 5.82 -0.62
C PRO A 85 7.91 5.96 0.84
N MET A 86 7.61 7.19 1.25
CA MET A 86 7.27 7.52 2.62
C MET A 86 6.11 8.51 2.68
N PHE A 87 5.20 8.29 3.62
CA PHE A 87 4.21 9.26 4.06
C PHE A 87 4.76 10.10 5.22
N ARG A 88 4.55 11.41 5.18
CA ARG A 88 4.92 12.39 6.22
C ARG A 88 3.67 13.09 6.74
N ARG A 89 3.43 13.04 8.06
CA ARG A 89 2.33 13.76 8.71
C ARG A 89 2.49 15.27 8.57
N GLN A 90 3.67 15.78 8.90
CA GLN A 90 4.03 17.17 8.65
C GLN A 90 4.37 17.25 7.17
N GLY A 91 3.43 17.77 6.36
CA GLY A 91 3.66 17.93 4.93
C GLY A 91 4.99 18.64 4.69
N VAL A 92 5.77 18.14 3.74
CA VAL A 92 6.95 18.82 3.21
C VAL A 92 6.52 19.87 2.19
N THR A 93 7.45 20.68 1.69
CA THR A 93 7.21 21.69 0.64
C THR A 93 6.53 21.08 -0.60
N SER A 94 6.73 19.78 -0.84
CA SER A 94 6.13 18.99 -1.92
C SER A 94 4.87 18.19 -1.52
N GLY A 95 4.30 18.42 -0.34
CA GLY A 95 3.10 17.74 0.16
C GLY A 95 3.38 16.65 1.20
N HIS A 96 2.48 15.69 1.38
CA HIS A 96 2.61 14.66 2.43
C HIS A 96 3.47 13.44 2.04
N TYR A 97 4.15 13.49 0.90
CA TYR A 97 4.85 12.34 0.33
C TYR A 97 6.28 12.68 -0.03
N ASP A 98 7.18 11.74 0.24
CA ASP A 98 8.61 11.87 0.02
C ASP A 98 9.25 10.49 -0.26
N LYS A 99 10.56 10.45 -0.50
CA LYS A 99 11.35 9.22 -0.50
C LYS A 99 12.55 9.33 0.43
N LEU A 100 12.79 8.29 1.22
CA LEU A 100 13.89 8.23 2.17
C LEU A 100 14.74 6.97 1.97
N ILE A 101 15.97 6.95 2.51
CA ILE A 101 16.86 5.79 2.39
C ILE A 101 16.17 4.54 2.96
N CYS A 102 16.07 3.49 2.15
CA CYS A 102 15.30 2.28 2.47
C CYS A 102 15.76 1.58 3.77
N ASN A 103 17.02 1.73 4.14
CA ASN A 103 17.60 1.09 5.33
C ASN A 103 17.29 1.83 6.64
N SER A 104 16.59 2.96 6.59
CA SER A 104 16.19 3.68 7.80
C SER A 104 15.01 2.98 8.50
N ALA A 105 14.94 3.09 9.83
CA ALA A 105 13.97 2.37 10.64
C ALA A 105 12.73 3.23 10.96
N TYR A 106 11.58 2.89 10.37
CA TYR A 106 10.32 3.63 10.54
C TYR A 106 9.11 2.73 10.71
N PRO A 107 8.03 3.23 11.34
CA PRO A 107 6.70 2.66 11.27
C PRO A 107 6.24 2.45 9.82
N TYR A 108 5.22 1.63 9.61
CA TYR A 108 4.75 1.25 8.28
C TYR A 108 3.23 1.11 8.21
N ILE A 109 2.68 1.19 7.00
CA ILE A 109 1.25 0.99 6.75
C ILE A 109 1.09 -0.18 5.79
N CYS A 110 0.45 -1.24 6.24
CA CYS A 110 0.03 -2.34 5.39
C CYS A 110 -1.37 -2.10 4.83
N GLN A 111 -1.60 -2.53 3.60
CA GLN A 111 -2.87 -2.53 2.90
C GLN A 111 -3.17 -3.91 2.36
N LYS A 112 -4.39 -4.36 2.57
CA LYS A 112 -4.93 -5.60 2.03
C LYS A 112 -6.25 -5.30 1.35
N PHE A 113 -6.41 -5.70 0.11
CA PHE A 113 -7.71 -5.67 -0.55
C PHE A 113 -8.50 -6.88 -0.08
N GLY A 114 -9.83 -6.76 0.03
CA GLY A 114 -10.68 -7.94 0.27
C GLY A 114 -10.42 -9.02 -0.78
N PRO A 115 -10.86 -10.28 -0.58
CA PRO A 115 -10.74 -11.29 -1.62
C PRO A 115 -11.28 -10.71 -2.91
N VAL A 116 -10.39 -10.52 -3.88
CA VAL A 116 -10.78 -10.16 -5.24
C VAL A 116 -11.77 -11.24 -5.65
N PRO A 117 -13.00 -10.91 -6.08
CA PRO A 117 -13.87 -11.91 -6.66
C PRO A 117 -13.05 -12.69 -7.70
N ALA A 118 -13.06 -14.01 -7.63
CA ALA A 118 -12.17 -14.90 -8.38
C ALA A 118 -12.19 -14.68 -9.92
N GLU A 119 -13.07 -13.82 -10.43
CA GLU A 119 -13.16 -13.41 -11.83
C GLU A 119 -11.95 -12.61 -12.35
N THR A 120 -11.11 -12.00 -11.51
CA THR A 120 -9.93 -11.25 -12.01
C THR A 120 -8.61 -12.02 -11.90
N ALA A 121 -8.59 -13.20 -11.27
CA ALA A 121 -7.39 -14.03 -11.14
C ALA A 121 -7.32 -15.18 -12.16
N ALA A 122 -8.33 -15.32 -13.03
CA ALA A 122 -8.38 -16.33 -14.09
C ALA A 122 -8.61 -15.70 -15.47
N GLY A 123 -7.53 -15.21 -16.08
CA GLY A 123 -7.48 -14.81 -17.49
C GLY A 123 -6.05 -14.38 -17.82
N SER A 124 -5.22 -15.15 -18.53
CA SER A 124 -5.58 -15.87 -19.74
C SER A 124 -4.60 -17.02 -20.04
N PRO A 125 -5.07 -18.27 -20.13
CA PRO A 125 -4.45 -19.30 -20.95
C PRO A 125 -5.41 -19.67 -22.09
N ASN A 126 -5.81 -18.71 -22.92
CA ASN A 126 -6.32 -19.02 -24.26
C ASN A 126 -6.48 -17.76 -25.12
N GLN A 127 -5.48 -17.46 -25.93
CA GLN A 127 -5.74 -16.83 -27.22
C GLN A 127 -5.30 -17.81 -28.31
N PRO A 128 -6.17 -18.19 -29.26
CA PRO A 128 -5.71 -18.86 -30.46
C PRO A 128 -4.84 -17.88 -31.27
N VAL A 129 -3.66 -18.35 -31.65
CA VAL A 129 -2.79 -17.70 -32.64
C VAL A 129 -3.61 -17.40 -33.90
N ARG A 130 -3.87 -16.12 -34.18
CA ARG A 130 -4.43 -15.70 -35.48
C ARG A 130 -3.35 -15.91 -36.53
N PRO A 131 -3.62 -16.61 -37.66
CA PRO A 131 -2.63 -16.79 -38.69
C PRO A 131 -2.34 -15.45 -39.38
N SER A 132 -1.05 -15.19 -39.57
CA SER A 132 -0.52 -14.10 -40.39
C SER A 132 -1.06 -14.22 -41.81
N ARG A 133 -1.72 -13.17 -42.31
CA ARG A 133 -2.03 -13.07 -43.74
C ARG A 133 -0.78 -12.54 -44.46
N PHE A 134 -0.46 -13.23 -45.55
CA PHE A 134 0.56 -12.89 -46.56
C PHE A 134 0.31 -11.52 -47.19
#